data_AF-A0A165XGT1-F1
#
_entry.id   AF-A0A165XGT1-F1
#
_cell.length_a   1.000
_cell.length_b   1.000
_cell.length_c   1.000
_cell.angle_alpha   90.00
_cell.angle_beta   90.00
_cell.angle_gamma   90.00
#
_symmetry.space_group_name_H-M   'P 1'
#
loop_
_entity.id
_entity.type
_entity.pdbx_description
1 polymer ?
#
loop_
_entity_poly.entity_id
_entity_poly.type
_entity_poly.pdbx_seq_one_letter_code
_entity_poly.pdbx_strand_id
1 'polypeptide(L)'
;FGSCTVPQIEFGVGFDNRKETSFQPVDKTSFNHGSAQNIDIITQFICDTLTNSCKADATAKATCQTARTAADGQTAKTGAQADAFNAVFVITTNF
;
A
#
# COMPACT_ATOMS: atom_id res chain seq x y z
N PHE A 1 -0.43 4.51 -13.37
CA PHE A 1 -1.59 4.75 -12.51
C PHE A 1 -1.85 6.25 -12.49
N GLY A 2 -2.29 6.78 -13.64
CA GLY A 2 -2.00 8.18 -13.98
C GLY A 2 -0.48 8.41 -14.05
N SER A 3 0.02 9.52 -13.52
CA SER A 3 1.46 9.83 -13.47
C SER A 3 2.26 9.03 -12.44
N CYS A 4 1.59 8.30 -11.53
CA CYS A 4 2.26 7.51 -10.51
C CYS A 4 2.53 6.07 -10.98
N THR A 5 3.48 5.44 -10.28
CA THR A 5 3.80 4.01 -10.42
C THR A 5 2.65 3.11 -9.94
N VAL A 6 2.76 1.82 -10.23
CA VAL A 6 1.87 0.81 -9.67
C VAL A 6 2.09 0.75 -8.15
N PRO A 7 1.02 0.83 -7.33
CA PRO A 7 1.17 0.73 -5.88
C PRO A 7 1.83 -0.56 -5.42
N GLN A 8 2.73 -0.44 -4.45
CA GLN A 8 3.34 -1.57 -3.74
C GLN A 8 3.65 -1.15 -2.30
N ILE A 9 3.38 -2.05 -1.36
CA ILE A 9 3.65 -1.88 0.07
C ILE A 9 4.68 -2.93 0.51
N GLU A 10 5.62 -2.51 1.35
CA GLU A 10 6.50 -3.42 2.07
C GLU A 10 6.17 -3.45 3.56
N PHE A 11 6.48 -4.58 4.21
CA PHE A 11 6.30 -4.81 5.63
C PHE A 11 7.62 -5.25 6.26
N GLY A 12 7.96 -4.69 7.41
CA GLY A 12 9.20 -5.03 8.08
C GLY A 12 9.45 -4.21 9.34
N VAL A 13 10.56 -4.49 10.00
CA VAL A 13 11.06 -3.73 11.16
C VAL A 13 12.05 -2.65 10.73
N GLY A 14 12.26 -1.63 11.57
CA GLY A 14 13.30 -0.61 11.36
C GLY A 14 12.89 0.55 10.46
N PHE A 15 11.71 0.52 9.85
CA PHE A 15 11.19 1.67 9.11
C PHE A 15 10.94 2.86 10.05
N ASP A 16 11.44 4.04 9.67
CA ASP A 16 11.41 5.28 10.46
C ASP A 16 11.87 5.10 11.92
N ASN A 17 12.89 4.24 12.14
CA ASN A 17 13.41 3.89 13.46
C ASN A 17 12.39 3.24 14.42
N ARG A 18 11.30 2.66 13.88
CA ARG A 18 10.35 1.86 14.66
C ARG A 18 10.98 0.52 15.03
N LYS A 19 10.68 0.05 16.26
CA LYS A 19 11.10 -1.28 16.73
C LYS A 19 10.11 -2.37 16.33
N GLU A 20 8.84 -2.01 16.26
CA GLU A 20 7.76 -2.85 15.80
C GLU A 20 7.77 -2.98 14.28
N THR A 21 7.11 -4.01 13.76
CA THR A 21 6.84 -4.12 12.34
C THR A 21 5.87 -3.02 11.88
N SER A 22 6.08 -2.49 10.69
CA SER A 22 5.22 -1.49 10.07
C SER A 22 5.15 -1.65 8.56
N PHE A 23 4.17 -1.00 7.96
CA PHE A 23 3.90 -0.95 6.54
C PHE A 23 4.42 0.37 5.97
N GLN A 24 4.95 0.37 4.76
CA GLN A 24 5.25 1.60 4.04
C GLN A 24 5.17 1.44 2.51
N PRO A 25 4.91 2.51 1.74
CA PRO A 25 5.00 2.45 0.28
C PRO A 25 6.45 2.21 -0.15
N VAL A 26 6.64 1.34 -1.14
CA VAL A 26 7.94 1.10 -1.77
C VAL A 26 8.38 2.32 -2.59
N ASP A 27 7.51 2.83 -3.46
CA ASP A 27 7.79 4.04 -4.23
C ASP A 27 7.43 5.31 -3.44
N LYS A 28 8.43 5.88 -2.76
CA LYS A 28 8.31 7.16 -2.05
C LYS A 28 8.23 8.38 -2.97
N THR A 29 8.51 8.24 -4.26
CA THR A 29 8.37 9.35 -5.22
C THR A 29 6.91 9.56 -5.56
N SER A 30 6.18 8.49 -5.86
CA SER A 30 4.73 8.55 -6.11
C SER A 30 3.94 8.67 -4.81
N PHE A 31 4.36 7.95 -3.77
CA PHE A 31 3.60 7.79 -2.52
C PHE A 31 4.47 8.16 -1.31
N ASN A 32 4.80 9.45 -1.18
CA ASN A 32 5.67 9.95 -0.11
C ASN A 32 4.98 9.97 1.26
N HIS A 33 4.79 8.80 1.84
CA HIS A 33 4.29 8.60 3.20
C HIS A 33 5.29 7.80 4.01
N GLY A 34 5.45 8.16 5.28
CA GLY A 34 6.21 7.36 6.24
C GLY A 34 5.56 6.01 6.53
N SER A 35 6.19 5.21 7.37
CA SER A 35 5.68 3.94 7.83
C SER A 35 4.57 4.08 8.87
N ALA A 36 3.65 3.12 8.89
CA ALA A 36 2.57 3.04 9.87
C ALA A 36 2.36 1.58 10.33
N GLN A 37 1.95 1.39 11.59
CA GLN A 37 1.63 0.06 12.12
C GLN A 37 0.28 -0.48 11.65
N ASN A 38 -0.61 0.39 11.18
CA ASN A 38 -1.88 0.00 10.58
C ASN A 38 -1.79 0.17 9.06
N ILE A 39 -2.07 -0.89 8.30
CA ILE A 39 -2.02 -0.88 6.84
C ILE A 39 -3.06 0.07 6.24
N ASP A 40 -4.21 0.29 6.90
CA ASP A 40 -5.27 1.16 6.40
C ASP A 40 -4.77 2.59 6.16
N ILE A 41 -3.83 3.06 6.98
CA ILE A 41 -3.23 4.39 6.84
C ILE A 41 -2.46 4.48 5.52
N ILE A 42 -1.67 3.45 5.21
CA ILE A 42 -0.85 3.41 4.00
C ILE A 42 -1.73 3.24 2.77
N THR A 43 -2.68 2.31 2.79
CA THR A 43 -3.52 2.02 1.62
C THR A 43 -4.51 3.14 1.33
N GLN A 44 -5.08 3.78 2.35
CA GLN A 44 -5.89 4.99 2.19
C GLN A 44 -5.07 6.12 1.54
N PHE A 45 -3.88 6.40 2.07
CA PHE A 45 -2.99 7.41 1.50
C PHE A 45 -2.66 7.14 0.03
N ILE A 46 -2.33 5.89 -0.32
CA ILE A 46 -2.06 5.50 -1.71
C ILE A 46 -3.28 5.78 -2.59
N CYS A 47 -4.47 5.30 -2.22
CA CYS A 47 -5.67 5.49 -3.06
C CYS A 47 -6.10 6.96 -3.19
N ASP A 48 -5.91 7.77 -2.14
CA ASP A 48 -6.14 9.20 -2.20
C ASP A 48 -5.12 9.89 -3.11
N THR A 49 -3.85 9.49 -3.02
CA THR A 49 -2.77 10.03 -3.87
C THR A 49 -3.04 9.72 -5.34
N LEU A 50 -3.49 8.50 -5.65
CA LEU A 50 -3.94 8.12 -6.99
C LEU A 50 -5.02 9.05 -7.55
N THR A 51 -5.97 9.43 -6.71
CA THR A 51 -7.09 10.29 -7.08
C THR A 51 -6.66 11.75 -7.23
N ASN A 52 -5.95 12.27 -6.24
CA ASN A 52 -5.72 13.70 -6.08
C ASN A 52 -4.49 14.19 -6.86
N SER A 53 -3.41 13.41 -6.83
CA SER A 53 -2.10 13.83 -7.35
C SER A 53 -1.79 13.12 -8.67
N CYS A 54 -1.98 11.80 -8.73
CA CYS A 54 -1.58 11.01 -9.87
C CYS A 54 -2.51 11.16 -11.07
N LYS A 55 -3.74 11.64 -10.86
CA LYS A 55 -4.79 11.70 -11.88
C LYS A 55 -5.10 10.32 -12.48
N ALA A 56 -5.16 9.31 -11.62
CA ALA A 56 -5.47 7.94 -12.02
C ALA A 56 -6.89 7.83 -12.63
N ASP A 57 -7.04 6.95 -13.60
CA ASP A 57 -8.33 6.64 -14.22
C ASP A 57 -9.25 5.86 -13.26
N ALA A 58 -10.48 5.62 -13.71
CA ALA A 58 -11.49 4.92 -12.92
C ALA A 58 -11.11 3.47 -12.59
N THR A 59 -10.45 2.77 -13.52
CA THR A 59 -9.99 1.40 -13.33
C THR A 59 -8.94 1.34 -12.23
N ALA A 60 -7.92 2.18 -12.29
CA ALA A 60 -6.86 2.25 -11.29
C ALA A 60 -7.40 2.57 -9.89
N LYS A 61 -8.39 3.47 -9.80
CA LYS A 61 -9.08 3.78 -8.53
C LYS A 61 -9.84 2.57 -7.99
N ALA A 62 -10.59 1.88 -8.84
CA ALA A 62 -11.33 0.68 -8.47
C ALA A 62 -10.39 -0.44 -8.01
N THR A 63 -9.31 -0.69 -8.77
CA THR A 63 -8.27 -1.67 -8.40
C THR A 63 -7.64 -1.34 -7.04
N CYS A 64 -7.39 -0.05 -6.74
CA CYS A 64 -6.87 0.34 -5.43
C CYS A 64 -7.85 0.02 -4.28
N GLN A 65 -9.16 0.22 -4.49
CA GLN A 65 -10.15 -0.18 -3.48
C GLN A 65 -10.25 -1.70 -3.32
N THR A 66 -10.13 -2.47 -4.40
CA THR A 66 -10.02 -3.94 -4.31
C THR A 66 -8.78 -4.35 -3.51
N ALA A 67 -7.64 -3.71 -3.73
CA ALA A 67 -6.41 -3.97 -2.98
C ALA A 67 -6.56 -3.64 -1.48
N ARG A 68 -7.27 -2.56 -1.15
CA ARG A 68 -7.64 -2.22 0.23
C ARG A 68 -8.47 -3.32 0.89
N THR A 69 -9.58 -3.70 0.26
CA THR A 69 -10.43 -4.78 0.79
C THR A 69 -9.68 -6.10 0.92
N ALA A 70 -8.76 -6.42 0.00
CA ALA A 70 -7.94 -7.61 0.10
C ALA A 70 -7.01 -7.58 1.32
N ALA A 71 -6.38 -6.44 1.61
CA ALA A 71 -5.55 -6.23 2.80
C ALA A 71 -6.35 -6.32 4.11
N ASP A 72 -7.55 -5.73 4.14
CA ASP A 72 -8.45 -5.74 5.30
C ASP A 72 -8.96 -7.15 5.63
N GLY A 73 -9.02 -8.03 4.61
CA GLY A 73 -9.42 -9.43 4.76
C GLY A 73 -8.35 -10.34 5.37
N GLN A 74 -7.13 -9.84 5.58
CA GLN A 74 -6.03 -10.62 6.16
C GLN A 74 -5.88 -10.38 7.66
N THR A 75 -5.04 -11.20 8.31
CA THR A 75 -4.76 -11.04 9.74
C THR A 75 -4.08 -9.70 10.00
N ALA A 76 -4.70 -8.88 10.84
CA ALA A 76 -4.25 -7.53 11.13
C ALA A 76 -2.81 -7.50 11.67
N LYS A 77 -2.05 -6.47 11.27
CA LYS A 77 -0.66 -6.18 11.68
C LYS A 77 0.36 -7.24 11.27
N THR A 78 0.09 -7.98 10.19
CA THR A 78 1.02 -8.99 9.65
C THR A 78 1.40 -8.68 8.21
N GLY A 79 2.51 -9.27 7.74
CA GLY A 79 2.98 -9.18 6.36
C GLY A 79 1.94 -9.62 5.33
N ALA A 80 1.06 -10.56 5.71
CA ALA A 80 -0.03 -11.04 4.86
C ALA A 80 -0.94 -9.91 4.34
N GLN A 81 -1.15 -8.82 5.09
CA GLN A 81 -1.94 -7.69 4.60
C GLN A 81 -1.24 -6.96 3.44
N ALA A 82 0.08 -6.79 3.52
CA ALA A 82 0.88 -6.21 2.44
C ALA A 82 0.92 -7.15 1.23
N ASP A 83 1.06 -8.46 1.46
CA ASP A 83 1.03 -9.47 0.41
C ASP A 83 -0.30 -9.48 -0.35
N ALA A 84 -1.43 -9.44 0.37
CA ALA A 84 -2.75 -9.39 -0.26
C ALA A 84 -2.98 -8.09 -1.03
N PHE A 85 -2.51 -6.94 -0.52
CA PHE A 85 -2.53 -5.68 -1.26
C PHE A 85 -1.72 -5.78 -2.56
N ASN A 86 -0.48 -6.26 -2.48
CA ASN A 86 0.45 -6.37 -3.60
C ASN A 86 -0.05 -7.37 -4.67
N ALA A 87 -0.68 -8.46 -4.24
CA ALA A 87 -1.21 -9.49 -5.13
C ALA A 87 -2.28 -8.96 -6.10
N VAL A 88 -3.09 -7.97 -5.70
CA VAL A 88 -4.07 -7.31 -6.59
C VAL A 88 -3.40 -6.60 -7.77
N PHE A 89 -2.14 -6.19 -7.60
CA PHE A 89 -1.31 -5.59 -8.64
C PHE A 89 -0.39 -6.59 -9.35
N VAL A 90 -0.60 -7.90 -9.14
CA VAL A 90 0.23 -8.99 -9.70
C VAL A 90 1.69 -8.89 -9.22
N ILE A 91 1.91 -8.34 -8.03
CA ILE A 91 3.21 -8.29 -7.36
C ILE A 91 3.24 -9.38 -6.30
N THR A 92 4.16 -10.33 -6.43
CA THR A 92 4.34 -11.41 -5.45
C THR A 92 5.33 -10.99 -4.37
N THR A 93 4.85 -10.92 -3.13
CA THR A 93 5.66 -10.77 -1.92
C THR A 93 5.31 -11.89 -0.93
N ASN A 94 6.13 -12.07 0.10
CA ASN A 94 5.93 -13.08 1.14
C ASN A 94 6.61 -12.60 2.43
N PHE A 95 5.94 -11.70 3.14
CA PHE A 95 6.47 -11.00 4.33
C PHE A 95 6.18 -11.72 5.65
#